data_AF-A0A963FDE5-F1
#
_entry.id   AF-A0A963FDE5-F1
#
_cell.length_a   1.000
_cell.length_b   1.000
_cell.length_c   1.000
_cell.angle_alpha   90.00
_cell.angle_beta   90.00
_cell.angle_gamma   90.00
#
_symmetry.space_group_name_H-M   'P 1'
#
loop_
_entity.id
_entity.type
_entity.pdbx_description
1 polymer ?
#
loop_
_entity_poly.entity_id
_entity_poly.type
_entity_poly.pdbx_seq_one_letter_code
_entity_poly.pdbx_strand_id
1 'polypeptide(L)'
;MTTNDQDSDSFKEQPFVSHLLELRDRLLRALAVVAVFFLCLFPFANDIYIWVATPLMAHLPAGTSMIATEVASPFLTPFKLSLVAAFFLSIPYTLYQMWAFIAPGLYAHEKRLVVPLVASSTLLFYIGMLFAYYVVFPLVFAFLTGTVPDGVTVATDIAKYLDFILTLFFAFGMAFEVPIATFILVWMGVTTPEKLVEKRPYIIVGAFFIGMLLTPPDVISQTLLALPMWLLFEAGVIASRLFGKRLQEGRQAGEDGSSAAPKPVVRSTAAASSGTESNFDQLNGITFDGDPSPDNDKWKPDPDRYVPMTEEELDAELDAIEAEEAAENEKRERESGNRDAAEGARVEQKLREVQQLRDEGNSAG
;
A
#
# COMPACT_ATOMS: atom_id res chain seq x y z
N MET A 1 -33.42 -30.39 -24.57
CA MET A 1 -31.96 -30.63 -24.51
C MET A 1 -31.36 -29.33 -24.02
N THR A 2 -31.15 -29.22 -22.70
CA THR A 2 -30.70 -28.00 -22.02
C THR A 2 -29.22 -28.17 -21.69
N THR A 3 -28.34 -27.54 -22.45
CA THR A 3 -26.89 -27.52 -22.20
C THR A 3 -26.50 -26.16 -21.65
N ASN A 4 -26.47 -26.09 -20.32
CA ASN A 4 -25.44 -25.49 -19.48
C ASN A 4 -24.66 -24.27 -20.04
N ASP A 5 -25.13 -23.06 -19.74
CA ASP A 5 -24.38 -21.79 -19.80
C ASP A 5 -24.06 -21.33 -18.37
N GLN A 6 -23.11 -21.99 -17.67
CA GLN A 6 -22.72 -21.59 -16.30
C GLN A 6 -21.21 -21.54 -15.98
N ASP A 7 -20.30 -21.73 -16.94
CA ASP A 7 -18.86 -21.87 -16.62
C ASP A 7 -17.94 -20.71 -17.08
N SER A 8 -18.42 -19.46 -17.13
CA SER A 8 -17.57 -18.31 -17.51
C SER A 8 -17.08 -17.39 -16.37
N ASP A 9 -17.60 -17.52 -15.14
CA ASP A 9 -17.22 -16.61 -14.02
C ASP A 9 -16.13 -17.18 -13.07
N SER A 10 -15.83 -18.47 -13.13
CA SER A 10 -14.89 -19.13 -12.18
C SER A 10 -13.42 -18.74 -12.34
N PHE A 11 -13.00 -18.22 -13.51
CA PHE A 11 -11.58 -17.92 -13.78
C PHE A 11 -11.11 -16.52 -13.32
N LYS A 12 -12.02 -15.58 -13.01
CA LYS A 12 -11.67 -14.21 -12.55
C LYS A 12 -11.70 -14.01 -11.03
N GLU A 13 -12.25 -14.95 -10.26
CA GLU A 13 -12.28 -14.86 -8.78
C GLU A 13 -11.00 -15.42 -8.13
N GLN A 14 -10.30 -16.33 -8.82
CA GLN A 14 -9.04 -16.91 -8.32
C GLN A 14 -7.89 -15.91 -8.09
N PRO A 15 -7.69 -14.81 -8.87
CA PRO A 15 -6.62 -13.83 -8.66
C PRO A 15 -6.78 -12.99 -7.38
N PHE A 16 -8.01 -12.55 -7.05
CA PHE A 16 -8.24 -11.74 -5.85
C PHE A 16 -8.15 -12.59 -4.59
N VAL A 17 -8.77 -13.77 -4.59
CA VAL A 17 -8.73 -14.69 -3.46
C VAL A 17 -7.29 -15.17 -3.20
N SER A 18 -6.53 -15.49 -4.26
CA SER A 18 -5.11 -15.86 -4.10
C SER A 18 -4.27 -14.72 -3.54
N HIS A 19 -4.47 -13.48 -3.98
CA HIS A 19 -3.78 -12.31 -3.43
C HIS A 19 -4.12 -12.07 -1.95
N LEU A 20 -5.38 -12.27 -1.54
CA LEU A 20 -5.78 -12.17 -0.13
C LEU A 20 -5.19 -13.31 0.73
N LEU A 21 -5.14 -14.54 0.21
CA LEU A 21 -4.50 -15.66 0.88
C LEU A 21 -3.00 -15.43 1.06
N GLU A 22 -2.36 -14.87 0.04
CA GLU A 22 -0.96 -14.50 0.09
C GLU A 22 -0.69 -13.43 1.17
N LEU A 23 -1.51 -12.39 1.26
CA LEU A 23 -1.43 -11.37 2.31
C LEU A 23 -1.51 -12.01 3.71
N ARG A 24 -2.51 -12.88 3.92
CA ARG A 24 -2.73 -13.57 5.19
C ARG A 24 -1.49 -14.39 5.58
N ASP A 25 -0.98 -15.21 4.66
CA ASP A 25 0.14 -16.10 4.96
C ASP A 25 1.43 -15.33 5.23
N ARG A 26 1.62 -14.18 4.57
CA ARG A 26 2.76 -13.28 4.83
C ARG A 26 2.63 -12.56 6.17
N LEU A 27 1.43 -12.08 6.49
CA LEU A 27 1.13 -11.45 7.77
C LEU A 27 1.34 -12.43 8.94
N LEU A 28 0.85 -13.67 8.82
CA LEU A 28 1.04 -14.71 9.84
C LEU A 28 2.53 -15.05 10.03
N ARG A 29 3.31 -15.11 8.94
CA ARG A 29 4.76 -15.32 9.01
C ARG A 29 5.47 -14.15 9.70
N ALA A 30 5.11 -12.90 9.39
CA ALA A 30 5.68 -11.72 10.05
C ALA A 30 5.35 -11.74 11.55
N LEU A 31 4.09 -12.01 11.90
CA LEU A 31 3.64 -12.11 13.29
C LEU A 31 4.33 -13.26 14.04
N ALA A 32 4.54 -14.40 13.40
CA ALA A 32 5.27 -15.52 13.98
C ALA A 32 6.72 -15.14 14.31
N VAL A 33 7.40 -14.40 13.43
CA VAL A 33 8.77 -13.92 13.70
C VAL A 33 8.79 -12.92 14.85
N VAL A 34 7.84 -11.98 14.91
CA VAL A 34 7.67 -11.08 16.07
C VAL A 34 7.48 -11.88 17.35
N ALA A 35 6.62 -12.91 17.33
CA ALA A 35 6.36 -13.76 18.48
C ALA A 35 7.60 -14.54 18.92
N VAL A 36 8.41 -15.05 17.99
CA VAL A 36 9.68 -15.71 18.32
C VAL A 36 10.65 -14.74 19.01
N PHE A 37 10.85 -13.54 18.46
CA PHE A 37 11.68 -12.53 19.12
C PHE A 37 11.14 -12.15 20.49
N PHE A 38 9.82 -12.00 20.62
CA PHE A 38 9.17 -11.68 21.88
C PHE A 38 9.40 -12.79 22.92
N LEU A 39 9.22 -14.05 22.57
CA LEU A 39 9.47 -15.18 23.48
C LEU A 39 10.93 -15.26 23.92
N CYS A 40 11.88 -14.86 23.05
CA CYS A 40 13.30 -14.76 23.42
C CYS A 40 13.60 -13.59 24.36
N LEU A 41 12.92 -12.45 24.18
CA LEU A 41 13.12 -11.23 24.98
C LEU A 41 12.33 -11.25 26.30
N PHE A 42 11.21 -11.98 26.35
CA PHE A 42 10.26 -12.02 27.46
C PHE A 42 10.90 -12.30 28.84
N PRO A 43 11.83 -13.28 28.99
CA PRO A 43 12.49 -13.53 30.28
C PRO A 43 13.33 -12.35 30.78
N PHE A 44 13.80 -11.48 29.88
CA PHE A 44 14.69 -10.36 30.15
C PHE A 44 13.96 -9.02 30.15
N ALA A 45 12.63 -9.01 30.20
CA ALA A 45 11.82 -7.82 30.02
C ALA A 45 12.16 -6.68 31.00
N ASN A 46 12.43 -7.02 32.25
CA ASN A 46 12.83 -6.05 33.28
C ASN A 46 14.22 -5.46 33.02
N ASP A 47 15.17 -6.29 32.58
CA ASP A 47 16.54 -5.84 32.28
C ASP A 47 16.56 -4.92 31.07
N ILE A 48 15.83 -5.30 30.00
CA ILE A 48 15.65 -4.47 28.80
C ILE A 48 15.00 -3.14 29.18
N TYR A 49 13.99 -3.17 30.05
CA TYR A 49 13.34 -1.96 30.54
C TYR A 49 14.30 -1.04 31.27
N ILE A 50 15.11 -1.52 32.20
CA ILE A 50 16.10 -0.69 32.88
C ILE A 50 17.11 -0.12 31.88
N TRP A 51 17.58 -0.95 30.94
CA TRP A 51 18.58 -0.55 29.96
C TRP A 51 18.07 0.52 28.99
N VAL A 52 16.84 0.39 28.51
CA VAL A 52 16.21 1.37 27.60
C VAL A 52 15.71 2.59 28.36
N ALA A 53 15.12 2.43 29.55
CA ALA A 53 14.57 3.56 30.30
C ALA A 53 15.67 4.51 30.79
N THR A 54 16.82 4.00 31.24
CA THR A 54 17.93 4.81 31.78
C THR A 54 18.37 5.98 30.88
N PRO A 55 18.70 5.79 29.58
CA PRO A 55 19.07 6.89 28.68
C PRO A 55 17.89 7.80 28.32
N LEU A 56 16.66 7.30 28.39
CA LEU A 56 15.47 8.11 28.20
C LEU A 56 15.26 9.06 29.39
N MET A 57 15.47 8.57 30.63
CA MET A 57 15.36 9.40 31.85
C MET A 57 16.36 10.56 31.88
N ALA A 58 17.51 10.43 31.22
CA ALA A 58 18.54 11.48 31.16
C ALA A 58 18.07 12.76 30.44
N HIS A 59 16.99 12.68 29.66
CA HIS A 59 16.40 13.82 28.96
C HIS A 59 15.22 14.44 29.73
N LEU A 60 14.87 13.91 30.91
CA LEU A 60 13.94 14.55 31.82
C LEU A 60 14.64 15.66 32.63
N PRO A 61 13.95 16.74 33.00
CA PRO A 61 14.50 17.78 33.87
C PRO A 61 15.04 17.20 35.19
N ALA A 62 16.20 17.70 35.62
CA ALA A 62 16.82 17.27 36.87
C ALA A 62 15.86 17.49 38.06
N GLY A 63 15.55 16.43 38.81
CA GLY A 63 14.70 16.49 40.00
C GLY A 63 13.28 15.93 39.84
N THR A 64 12.87 15.48 38.64
CA THR A 64 11.58 14.81 38.45
C THR A 64 11.67 13.33 38.84
N SER A 65 10.93 12.93 39.88
CA SER A 65 10.68 11.51 40.17
C SER A 65 9.58 11.01 39.23
N MET A 66 9.87 9.98 38.44
CA MET A 66 8.82 9.33 37.66
C MET A 66 7.84 8.60 38.58
N ILE A 67 6.56 8.84 38.34
CA ILE A 67 5.47 8.20 39.07
C ILE A 67 4.83 7.14 38.20
N ALA A 68 4.30 6.09 38.83
CA ALA A 68 3.36 5.19 38.19
C ALA A 68 1.96 5.57 38.69
N THR A 69 1.14 6.12 37.81
CA THR A 69 -0.23 6.53 38.13
C THR A 69 -1.18 5.33 38.18
N GLU A 70 -0.93 4.31 37.35
CA GLU A 70 -1.72 3.08 37.32
C GLU A 70 -1.02 1.95 38.09
N VAL A 71 -1.80 1.19 38.86
CA VAL A 71 -1.29 0.07 39.69
C VAL A 71 -0.62 -1.02 38.86
N ALA A 72 -1.12 -1.24 37.64
CA ALA A 72 -0.61 -2.25 36.73
C ALA A 72 0.62 -1.81 35.92
N SER A 73 0.92 -0.51 35.85
CA SER A 73 2.01 0.03 35.00
C SER A 73 3.37 -0.62 35.28
N PRO A 74 3.85 -0.73 36.54
CA PRO A 74 5.16 -1.33 36.79
C PRO A 74 5.28 -2.79 36.34
N PHE A 75 4.15 -3.50 36.26
CA PHE A 75 4.11 -4.88 35.80
C PHE A 75 4.00 -4.95 34.26
N LEU A 76 3.13 -4.17 33.63
CA LEU A 76 2.83 -4.28 32.19
C LEU A 76 3.85 -3.55 31.30
N THR A 77 4.45 -2.47 31.78
CA THR A 77 5.36 -1.64 30.99
C THR A 77 6.59 -2.41 30.46
N PRO A 78 7.29 -3.24 31.26
CA PRO A 78 8.40 -4.04 30.75
C PRO A 78 8.00 -5.04 29.66
N PHE A 79 6.83 -5.68 29.79
CA PHE A 79 6.31 -6.60 28.77
C PHE A 79 5.93 -5.87 27.48
N LYS A 80 5.27 -4.72 27.59
CA LYS A 80 4.93 -3.87 26.44
C LYS A 80 6.18 -3.44 25.68
N LEU A 81 7.20 -2.97 26.40
CA LEU A 81 8.47 -2.59 25.80
C LEU A 81 9.13 -3.77 25.08
N SER A 82 9.15 -4.95 25.70
CA SER A 82 9.75 -6.16 25.11
C SER A 82 9.03 -6.58 23.83
N LEU A 83 7.69 -6.45 23.80
CA LEU A 83 6.89 -6.73 22.59
C LEU A 83 7.23 -5.75 21.46
N VAL A 84 7.32 -4.45 21.77
CA VAL A 84 7.65 -3.44 20.77
C VAL A 84 9.11 -3.56 20.31
N ALA A 85 10.03 -3.89 21.22
CA ALA A 85 11.42 -4.18 20.87
C ALA A 85 11.52 -5.40 19.95
N ALA A 86 10.77 -6.48 20.25
CA ALA A 86 10.68 -7.65 19.38
C ALA A 86 10.16 -7.29 17.98
N PHE A 87 9.15 -6.43 17.92
CA PHE A 87 8.65 -5.90 16.67
C PHE A 87 9.74 -5.13 15.90
N PHE A 88 10.47 -4.22 16.53
CA PHE A 88 11.55 -3.48 15.89
C PHE A 88 12.73 -4.36 15.43
N LEU A 89 13.03 -5.44 16.16
CA LEU A 89 14.02 -6.43 15.72
C LEU A 89 13.52 -7.24 14.50
N SER A 90 12.21 -7.44 14.39
CA SER A 90 11.60 -8.16 13.26
C SER A 90 11.48 -7.33 11.98
N ILE A 91 11.68 -6.01 12.04
CA ILE A 91 11.49 -5.08 10.91
C ILE A 91 12.14 -5.53 9.60
N PRO A 92 13.41 -6.01 9.57
CA PRO A 92 14.03 -6.45 8.31
C PRO A 92 13.21 -7.53 7.60
N TYR A 93 12.66 -8.48 8.38
CA TYR A 93 11.83 -9.55 7.86
C TYR A 93 10.41 -9.07 7.54
N THR A 94 9.83 -8.21 8.37
CA THR A 94 8.49 -7.64 8.16
C THR A 94 8.44 -6.80 6.88
N LEU A 95 9.43 -5.93 6.65
CA LEU A 95 9.56 -5.14 5.41
C LEU A 95 9.79 -6.04 4.21
N TYR A 96 10.61 -7.09 4.32
CA TYR A 96 10.75 -8.09 3.26
C TYR A 96 9.39 -8.68 2.86
N GLN A 97 8.59 -9.13 3.83
CA GLN A 97 7.27 -9.73 3.55
C GLN A 97 6.28 -8.71 2.95
N MET A 98 6.32 -7.46 3.42
CA MET A 98 5.49 -6.37 2.92
C MET A 98 5.82 -6.02 1.46
N TRP A 99 7.09 -5.77 1.14
CA TRP A 99 7.52 -5.45 -0.22
C TRP A 99 7.37 -6.62 -1.16
N ALA A 100 7.54 -7.84 -0.66
CA ALA A 100 7.29 -9.02 -1.45
C ALA A 100 5.82 -9.20 -1.83
N PHE A 101 4.89 -8.62 -1.08
CA PHE A 101 3.47 -8.66 -1.37
C PHE A 101 3.07 -7.60 -2.39
N ILE A 102 3.56 -6.37 -2.20
CA ILE A 102 3.13 -5.20 -2.98
C ILE A 102 3.57 -5.28 -4.45
N ALA A 103 4.73 -5.85 -4.73
CA ALA A 103 5.33 -5.76 -6.07
C ALA A 103 5.70 -7.12 -6.66
N PRO A 104 4.77 -8.08 -6.85
CA PRO A 104 5.07 -9.38 -7.47
C PRO A 104 5.71 -9.23 -8.86
N GLY A 105 5.38 -8.15 -9.59
CA GLY A 105 5.96 -7.82 -10.90
C GLY A 105 7.46 -7.49 -10.88
N LEU A 106 8.02 -7.05 -9.75
CA LEU A 106 9.47 -6.89 -9.57
C LEU A 106 10.17 -8.25 -9.36
N TYR A 107 9.46 -9.25 -8.83
CA TYR A 107 10.02 -10.58 -8.51
C TYR A 107 10.26 -11.46 -9.73
N ALA A 108 9.48 -11.25 -10.80
CA ALA A 108 9.49 -12.16 -11.96
C ALA A 108 10.77 -12.04 -12.79
N HIS A 109 11.34 -10.83 -12.93
CA HIS A 109 12.46 -10.59 -13.85
C HIS A 109 13.74 -10.08 -13.16
N GLU A 110 13.69 -9.61 -11.90
CA GLU A 110 14.84 -8.98 -11.25
C GLU A 110 14.89 -9.19 -9.72
N LYS A 111 14.96 -10.47 -9.27
CA LYS A 111 15.16 -10.83 -7.85
C LYS A 111 16.34 -10.10 -7.17
N ARG A 112 17.30 -9.58 -7.95
CA ARG A 112 18.47 -8.84 -7.47
C ARG A 112 18.15 -7.43 -6.98
N LEU A 113 17.05 -6.80 -7.41
CA LEU A 113 16.67 -5.44 -6.97
C LEU A 113 15.89 -5.44 -5.64
N VAL A 114 15.28 -6.56 -5.26
CA VAL A 114 14.56 -6.69 -3.99
C VAL A 114 15.51 -6.59 -2.80
N VAL A 115 16.69 -7.21 -2.87
CA VAL A 115 17.68 -7.20 -1.78
C VAL A 115 18.17 -5.79 -1.43
N PRO A 116 18.68 -4.97 -2.37
CA PRO A 116 19.09 -3.60 -2.05
C PRO A 116 17.91 -2.72 -1.64
N LEU A 117 16.70 -2.97 -2.16
CA LEU A 117 15.50 -2.25 -1.75
C LEU A 117 15.15 -2.53 -0.27
N VAL A 118 15.04 -3.80 0.11
CA VAL A 118 14.74 -4.21 1.49
C VAL A 118 15.86 -3.79 2.45
N ALA A 119 17.11 -3.88 2.02
CA ALA A 119 18.24 -3.39 2.82
C ALA A 119 18.17 -1.86 3.02
N SER A 120 17.84 -1.11 1.96
CA SER A 120 17.70 0.34 2.02
C SER A 120 16.53 0.76 2.89
N SER A 121 15.35 0.13 2.75
CA SER A 121 14.19 0.41 3.61
C SER A 121 14.49 0.10 5.07
N THR A 122 15.02 -1.09 5.35
CA THR A 122 15.43 -1.48 6.72
C THR A 122 16.39 -0.45 7.32
N LEU A 123 17.40 -0.01 6.57
CA LEU A 123 18.32 1.03 7.02
C LEU A 123 17.60 2.36 7.27
N LEU A 124 16.71 2.76 6.36
CA LEU A 124 15.96 4.01 6.44
C LEU A 124 14.99 4.02 7.63
N PHE A 125 14.36 2.89 7.94
CA PHE A 125 13.55 2.70 9.15
C PHE A 125 14.36 2.97 10.42
N TYR A 126 15.54 2.35 10.55
CA TYR A 126 16.40 2.56 11.72
C TYR A 126 16.97 3.98 11.76
N ILE A 127 17.28 4.59 10.60
CA ILE A 127 17.62 6.03 10.51
C ILE A 127 16.44 6.88 10.99
N GLY A 128 15.21 6.51 10.66
CA GLY A 128 14.00 7.18 11.14
C GLY A 128 13.86 7.10 12.65
N MET A 129 14.12 5.93 13.24
CA MET A 129 14.15 5.77 14.70
C MET A 129 15.26 6.61 15.34
N LEU A 130 16.47 6.63 14.76
CA LEU A 130 17.59 7.45 15.22
C LEU A 130 17.26 8.94 15.12
N PHE A 131 16.63 9.38 14.03
CA PHE A 131 16.16 10.75 13.84
C PHE A 131 15.11 11.12 14.90
N ALA A 132 14.17 10.22 15.17
CA ALA A 132 13.18 10.43 16.23
C ALA A 132 13.85 10.60 17.60
N TYR A 133 14.85 9.78 17.93
CA TYR A 133 15.56 9.84 19.21
C TYR A 133 16.46 11.08 19.36
N TYR A 134 17.25 11.42 18.34
CA TYR A 134 18.27 12.47 18.45
C TYR A 134 17.79 13.87 18.07
N VAL A 135 16.77 13.99 17.21
CA VAL A 135 16.31 15.29 16.70
C VAL A 135 14.93 15.62 17.22
N VAL A 136 13.97 14.73 16.99
CA VAL A 136 12.55 15.02 17.28
C VAL A 136 12.30 15.05 18.78
N PHE A 137 12.80 14.04 19.49
CA PHE A 137 12.55 13.85 20.90
C PHE A 137 13.05 15.02 21.77
N PRO A 138 14.31 15.50 21.65
CA PRO A 138 14.76 16.69 22.39
C PRO A 138 13.93 17.94 22.07
N LEU A 139 13.48 18.08 20.81
CA LEU A 139 12.77 19.27 20.36
C LEU A 139 11.34 19.34 20.92
N VAL A 140 10.64 18.20 20.96
CA VAL A 140 9.32 18.11 21.61
C VAL A 140 9.44 18.33 23.11
N PHE A 141 10.40 17.70 23.79
CA PHE A 141 10.55 17.88 25.24
C PHE A 141 10.99 19.29 25.62
N ALA A 142 11.91 19.90 24.87
CA ALA A 142 12.30 21.29 25.07
C ALA A 142 11.08 22.22 24.99
N PHE A 143 10.20 22.00 24.02
CA PHE A 143 8.95 22.74 23.90
C PHE A 143 8.01 22.48 25.09
N LEU A 144 7.73 21.22 25.42
CA LEU A 144 6.84 20.87 26.53
C LEU A 144 7.31 21.46 27.86
N THR A 145 8.62 21.41 28.14
CA THR A 145 9.20 22.00 29.36
C THR A 145 9.24 23.52 29.32
N GLY A 146 9.43 24.13 28.14
CA GLY A 146 9.48 25.58 27.97
C GLY A 146 8.12 26.26 28.14
N THR A 147 7.02 25.52 28.00
CA THR A 147 5.66 26.03 28.23
C THR A 147 5.20 25.94 29.69
N VAL A 148 5.99 25.35 30.58
CA VAL A 148 5.62 25.17 31.98
C VAL A 148 5.72 26.50 32.72
N PRO A 149 4.66 26.97 33.39
CA PRO A 149 4.72 28.18 34.22
C PRO A 149 5.67 28.02 35.41
N ASP A 150 6.32 29.11 35.81
CA ASP A 150 7.19 29.15 36.98
C ASP A 150 6.45 28.66 38.23
N GLY A 151 7.00 27.63 38.90
CA GLY A 151 6.45 27.06 40.13
C GLY A 151 5.60 25.79 39.96
N VAL A 152 5.41 25.30 38.73
CA VAL A 152 4.76 24.00 38.47
C VAL A 152 5.80 22.90 38.27
N THR A 153 5.79 21.88 39.12
CA THR A 153 6.63 20.68 38.94
C THR A 153 5.95 19.72 37.98
N VAL A 154 6.60 19.43 36.85
CA VAL A 154 6.13 18.41 35.91
C VAL A 154 6.45 17.03 36.49
N ALA A 155 5.41 16.28 36.86
CA ALA A 155 5.50 14.86 37.19
C ALA A 155 5.11 14.04 35.95
N THR A 156 6.06 13.30 35.39
CA THR A 156 5.80 12.48 34.20
C THR A 156 5.53 11.03 34.62
N ASP A 157 4.44 10.46 34.08
CA ASP A 157 4.15 9.03 34.22
C ASP A 157 5.04 8.20 33.30
N ILE A 158 5.66 7.16 33.84
CA ILE A 158 6.64 6.35 33.11
C ILE A 158 6.02 5.53 31.97
N ALA A 159 4.79 5.04 32.14
CA ALA A 159 4.10 4.27 31.12
C ALA A 159 3.65 5.19 29.99
N LYS A 160 3.06 6.36 30.30
CA LYS A 160 2.67 7.34 29.27
C LYS A 160 3.88 7.89 28.51
N TYR A 161 4.98 8.12 29.21
CA TYR A 161 6.23 8.55 28.61
C TYR A 161 6.81 7.51 27.64
N LEU A 162 6.89 6.25 28.08
CA LEU A 162 7.35 5.16 27.23
C LEU A 162 6.42 4.95 26.04
N ASP A 163 5.10 5.03 26.24
CA ASP A 163 4.11 4.95 25.18
C ASP A 163 4.28 6.03 24.13
N PHE A 164 4.50 7.28 24.56
CA PHE A 164 4.79 8.39 23.67
C PHE A 164 6.05 8.11 22.82
N ILE A 165 7.15 7.67 23.45
CA ILE A 165 8.41 7.40 22.75
C ILE A 165 8.30 6.23 21.78
N LEU A 166 7.67 5.13 22.20
CA LEU A 166 7.50 3.96 21.35
C LEU A 166 6.60 4.26 20.15
N THR A 167 5.54 5.04 20.35
CA THR A 167 4.66 5.49 19.27
C THR A 167 5.40 6.43 18.33
N LEU A 168 6.24 7.33 18.86
CA LEU A 168 7.08 8.24 18.07
C LEU A 168 8.08 7.46 17.20
N PHE A 169 8.78 6.48 17.76
CA PHE A 169 9.70 5.61 17.02
C PHE A 169 9.00 4.83 15.92
N PHE A 170 7.83 4.27 16.22
CA PHE A 170 7.04 3.57 15.21
C PHE A 170 6.60 4.51 14.09
N ALA A 171 6.05 5.68 14.43
CA ALA A 171 5.53 6.61 13.43
C ALA A 171 6.64 7.21 12.56
N PHE A 172 7.78 7.61 13.14
CA PHE A 172 8.91 8.10 12.36
C PHE A 172 9.62 7.00 11.58
N GLY A 173 9.77 5.79 12.15
CA GLY A 173 10.28 4.64 11.40
C GLY A 173 9.42 4.37 10.15
N MET A 174 8.10 4.35 10.30
CA MET A 174 7.17 4.21 9.18
C MET A 174 7.14 5.42 8.24
N ALA A 175 7.28 6.64 8.75
CA ALA A 175 7.34 7.84 7.91
C ALA A 175 8.60 7.85 7.02
N PHE A 176 9.70 7.30 7.52
CA PHE A 176 10.92 7.12 6.74
C PHE A 176 10.79 6.06 5.65
N GLU A 177 9.73 5.26 5.62
CA GLU A 177 9.40 4.36 4.49
C GLU A 177 8.65 5.08 3.35
N VAL A 178 8.07 6.26 3.61
CA VAL A 178 7.34 7.04 2.61
C VAL A 178 8.18 7.35 1.35
N PRO A 179 9.46 7.75 1.44
CA PRO A 179 10.31 7.94 0.26
C PRO A 179 10.44 6.68 -0.61
N ILE A 180 10.63 5.52 0.02
CA ILE A 180 10.77 4.24 -0.67
C ILE A 180 9.45 3.82 -1.31
N ALA A 181 8.34 3.94 -0.58
CA ALA A 181 7.00 3.69 -1.11
C ALA A 181 6.69 4.58 -2.32
N THR A 182 7.01 5.86 -2.22
CA THR A 182 6.82 6.84 -3.32
C THR A 182 7.66 6.47 -4.53
N PHE A 183 8.93 6.11 -4.33
CA PHE A 183 9.83 5.66 -5.38
C PHE A 183 9.28 4.43 -6.11
N ILE A 184 8.83 3.41 -5.35
CA ILE A 184 8.30 2.16 -5.91
C ILE A 184 7.00 2.41 -6.68
N LEU A 185 6.10 3.24 -6.18
CA LEU A 185 4.85 3.58 -6.87
C LEU A 185 5.09 4.23 -8.24
N VAL A 186 6.07 5.12 -8.33
CA VAL A 186 6.48 5.74 -9.61
C VAL A 186 7.21 4.74 -10.50
N TRP A 187 8.09 3.93 -9.93
CA TRP A 187 8.85 2.93 -10.68
C TRP A 187 7.95 1.84 -11.30
N MET A 188 6.89 1.43 -10.59
CA MET A 188 5.87 0.52 -11.11
C MET A 188 4.90 1.16 -12.12
N GLY A 189 4.97 2.47 -12.33
CA GLY A 189 4.06 3.20 -13.22
C GLY A 189 2.64 3.39 -12.68
N VAL A 190 2.40 3.12 -11.40
CA VAL A 190 1.09 3.32 -10.74
C VAL A 190 0.74 4.82 -10.66
N THR A 191 1.76 5.66 -10.50
CA THR A 191 1.63 7.12 -10.44
C THR A 191 2.83 7.79 -11.11
N THR A 192 2.73 9.10 -11.36
CA THR A 192 3.85 9.90 -11.87
C THR A 192 4.28 10.92 -10.83
N PRO A 193 5.54 11.41 -10.87
CA PRO A 193 6.00 12.46 -9.96
C PRO A 193 5.13 13.72 -10.03
N GLU A 194 4.55 14.03 -11.19
CA GLU A 194 3.68 15.19 -11.41
C GLU A 194 2.36 15.02 -10.63
N LYS A 195 1.73 13.85 -10.75
CA LYS A 195 0.50 13.52 -9.99
C LYS A 195 0.73 13.53 -8.47
N LEU A 196 1.91 13.11 -8.02
CA LEU A 196 2.25 13.18 -6.59
C LEU A 196 2.42 14.61 -6.10
N VAL A 197 2.95 15.51 -6.94
CA VAL A 197 3.05 16.94 -6.62
C VAL A 197 1.69 17.60 -6.50
N GLU A 198 0.72 17.24 -7.34
CA GLU A 198 -0.66 17.72 -7.19
C GLU A 198 -1.30 17.28 -5.87
N LYS A 199 -0.86 16.14 -5.30
CA LYS A 199 -1.39 15.59 -4.05
C LYS A 199 -0.68 16.10 -2.77
N ARG A 200 0.25 17.06 -2.87
CA ARG A 200 0.93 17.67 -1.70
C ARG A 200 -0.02 18.11 -0.59
N PRO A 201 -1.15 18.80 -0.86
CA PRO A 201 -2.03 19.25 0.21
C PRO A 201 -2.58 18.09 1.04
N TYR A 202 -2.90 16.95 0.42
CA TYR A 202 -3.38 15.75 1.13
C TYR A 202 -2.30 15.13 2.01
N ILE A 203 -1.05 15.08 1.53
CA ILE A 203 0.08 14.55 2.31
C ILE A 203 0.38 15.46 3.50
N ILE A 204 0.33 16.78 3.31
CA ILE A 204 0.51 17.75 4.39
C ILE A 204 -0.59 17.54 5.45
N VAL A 205 -1.86 17.46 5.05
CA VAL A 205 -2.96 17.17 5.99
C VAL A 205 -2.75 15.84 6.71
N GLY A 206 -2.32 14.79 6.01
CA GLY A 206 -1.97 13.49 6.61
C GLY A 206 -0.83 13.60 7.63
N ALA A 207 0.22 14.35 7.32
CA ALA A 207 1.33 14.59 8.24
C ALA A 207 0.88 15.35 9.49
N PHE A 208 0.01 16.36 9.35
CA PHE A 208 -0.58 17.06 10.48
C PHE A 208 -1.51 16.15 11.31
N PHE A 209 -2.24 15.24 10.67
CA PHE A 209 -3.09 14.26 11.37
C PHE A 209 -2.25 13.28 12.20
N ILE A 210 -1.16 12.75 11.63
CA ILE A 210 -0.21 11.92 12.38
C ILE A 210 0.44 12.74 13.50
N GLY A 211 0.83 13.99 13.23
CA GLY A 211 1.34 14.90 14.26
C GLY A 211 0.36 15.04 15.42
N MET A 212 -0.93 15.27 15.13
CA MET A 212 -2.00 15.36 16.14
C MET A 212 -2.19 14.07 16.95
N LEU A 213 -1.97 12.90 16.34
CA LEU A 213 -2.08 11.63 17.05
C LEU A 213 -0.88 11.39 17.98
N LEU A 214 0.30 11.88 17.60
CA LEU A 214 1.55 11.67 18.31
C LEU A 214 1.75 12.69 19.42
N THR A 215 1.44 13.96 19.19
CA THR A 215 1.55 15.01 20.21
C THR A 215 0.21 15.23 20.89
N PRO A 216 0.21 15.74 22.13
CA PRO A 216 -0.98 16.39 22.69
C PRO A 216 -1.55 17.46 21.72
N PRO A 217 -2.77 17.99 21.95
CA PRO A 217 -3.37 19.03 21.11
C PRO A 217 -2.63 20.37 21.25
N ASP A 218 -1.41 20.42 20.72
CA ASP A 218 -0.49 21.55 20.69
C ASP A 218 0.00 21.78 19.26
N VAL A 219 -0.28 22.96 18.73
CA VAL A 219 -0.04 23.30 17.32
C VAL A 219 1.45 23.35 16.99
N ILE A 220 2.29 23.76 17.94
CA ILE A 220 3.73 23.95 17.71
C ILE A 220 4.41 22.59 17.57
N SER A 221 4.22 21.71 18.55
CA SER A 221 4.72 20.33 18.54
C SER A 221 4.15 19.55 17.37
N GLN A 222 2.86 19.74 17.04
CA GLN A 222 2.25 19.11 15.87
C GLN A 222 2.93 19.55 14.57
N THR A 223 3.17 20.85 14.38
CA THR A 223 3.84 21.40 13.19
C THR A 223 5.28 20.92 13.09
N LEU A 224 5.97 20.88 14.23
CA LEU A 224 7.34 20.40 14.37
C LEU A 224 7.50 18.94 13.93
N LEU A 225 6.51 18.09 14.21
CA LEU A 225 6.49 16.70 13.75
C LEU A 225 6.07 16.58 12.27
N ALA A 226 5.11 17.40 11.84
CA ALA A 226 4.57 17.35 10.48
C ALA A 226 5.60 17.78 9.42
N LEU A 227 6.45 18.76 9.73
CA LEU A 227 7.47 19.27 8.81
C LEU A 227 8.45 18.19 8.33
N PRO A 228 9.12 17.41 9.21
CA PRO A 228 9.95 16.29 8.79
C PRO A 228 9.21 15.28 7.91
N MET A 229 7.96 14.94 8.22
CA MET A 229 7.18 14.00 7.41
C MET A 229 6.91 14.53 6.00
N TRP A 230 6.59 15.83 5.88
CA TRP A 230 6.45 16.49 4.59
C TRP A 230 7.78 16.51 3.80
N LEU A 231 8.90 16.80 4.46
CA LEU A 231 10.22 16.77 3.82
C LEU A 231 10.61 15.37 3.32
N LEU A 232 10.25 14.31 4.05
CA LEU A 232 10.48 12.93 3.62
C LEU A 232 9.68 12.61 2.35
N PHE A 233 8.41 13.01 2.30
CA PHE A 233 7.62 12.88 1.07
C PHE A 233 8.29 13.60 -0.11
N GLU A 234 8.77 14.81 0.11
CA GLU A 234 9.49 15.59 -0.90
C GLU A 234 10.74 14.88 -1.39
N ALA A 235 11.54 14.33 -0.46
CA ALA A 235 12.72 13.53 -0.78
C ALA A 235 12.35 12.31 -1.64
N GLY A 236 11.22 11.66 -1.36
CA GLY A 236 10.68 10.55 -2.16
C GLY A 236 10.34 10.96 -3.61
N VAL A 237 9.68 12.11 -3.77
CA VAL A 237 9.35 12.65 -5.11
C VAL A 237 10.62 13.05 -5.87
N ILE A 238 11.61 13.63 -5.20
CA ILE A 238 12.89 14.00 -5.82
C ILE A 238 13.65 12.73 -6.25
N ALA A 239 13.73 11.73 -5.37
CA ALA A 239 14.37 10.45 -5.69
C ALA A 239 13.71 9.77 -6.89
N SER A 240 12.37 9.76 -6.95
CA SER A 240 11.65 9.17 -8.07
C SER A 240 11.88 9.90 -9.39
N ARG A 241 12.07 11.23 -9.40
CA ARG A 241 12.44 11.98 -10.60
C ARG A 241 13.87 11.69 -11.08
N LEU A 242 14.82 11.59 -10.15
CA LEU A 242 16.23 11.35 -10.48
C LEU A 242 16.47 9.94 -11.01
N PHE A 243 15.83 8.94 -10.41
CA PHE A 243 16.07 7.53 -10.72
C PHE A 243 14.99 6.89 -11.59
N GLY A 244 13.75 7.40 -11.60
CA GLY A 244 12.62 6.80 -12.32
C GLY A 244 12.78 6.80 -13.84
N LYS A 245 13.38 7.85 -14.41
CA LYS A 245 13.51 7.98 -15.87
C LYS A 245 14.46 6.92 -16.48
N ARG A 246 15.60 6.65 -15.81
CA ARG A 246 16.61 5.69 -16.28
C ARG A 246 16.17 4.23 -16.16
N LEU A 247 15.37 3.89 -15.15
CA LEU A 247 14.87 2.53 -14.97
C LEU A 247 13.66 2.20 -15.87
N GLN A 248 12.83 3.19 -16.20
CA GLN A 248 11.72 3.00 -17.15
C GLN A 248 12.21 2.81 -18.59
N GLU A 249 13.25 3.55 -19.00
CA GLU A 249 13.90 3.40 -20.31
C GLU A 249 14.52 2.00 -20.50
N GLY A 250 15.12 1.43 -19.44
CA GLY A 250 15.67 0.06 -19.47
C GLY A 250 14.60 -1.04 -19.58
N ARG A 251 13.39 -0.79 -19.08
CA ARG A 251 12.25 -1.72 -19.15
C ARG A 251 11.61 -1.74 -20.54
N GLN A 252 11.43 -0.57 -21.15
CA GLN A 252 10.95 -0.44 -22.53
C GLN A 252 11.93 -1.08 -23.54
N ALA A 253 13.24 -0.90 -23.35
CA ALA A 253 14.25 -1.54 -24.19
C ALA A 253 14.28 -3.08 -24.09
N GLY A 254 13.91 -3.65 -22.93
CA GLY A 254 13.81 -5.10 -22.73
C GLY A 254 12.56 -5.73 -23.37
N GLU A 255 11.44 -4.99 -23.39
CA GLU A 255 10.19 -5.42 -24.03
C GLU A 255 10.30 -5.34 -25.57
N ASP A 256 10.94 -4.30 -26.11
CA ASP A 256 11.18 -4.16 -27.55
C ASP A 256 12.16 -5.20 -28.11
N GLY A 257 13.11 -5.68 -27.28
CA GLY A 257 14.06 -6.74 -27.65
C GLY A 257 13.44 -8.14 -27.75
N SER A 258 12.27 -8.38 -27.14
CA SER A 258 11.59 -9.69 -27.16
C SER A 258 10.57 -9.82 -28.31
N SER A 259 10.21 -8.72 -28.99
CA SER A 259 9.29 -8.70 -30.14
C SER A 259 10.02 -8.81 -31.49
N ALA A 260 11.34 -8.71 -31.51
CA ALA A 260 12.15 -8.93 -32.72
C ALA A 260 12.31 -10.42 -33.01
N ALA A 261 11.36 -10.99 -33.76
CA ALA A 261 11.50 -12.30 -34.38
C ALA A 261 12.90 -12.48 -35.01
N PRO A 262 13.56 -13.65 -34.86
CA PRO A 262 14.90 -13.84 -35.37
C PRO A 262 14.85 -13.75 -36.89
N LYS A 263 15.48 -12.72 -37.46
CA LYS A 263 15.67 -12.61 -38.91
C LYS A 263 16.45 -13.84 -39.39
N PRO A 264 16.03 -14.53 -40.46
CA PRO A 264 16.74 -15.68 -40.95
C PRO A 264 18.12 -15.23 -41.43
N VAL A 265 19.17 -15.79 -40.84
CA VAL A 265 20.54 -15.63 -41.28
C VAL A 265 20.67 -16.37 -42.60
N VAL A 266 20.54 -15.65 -43.72
CA VAL A 266 20.93 -16.19 -45.03
C VAL A 266 22.45 -16.18 -45.09
N ARG A 267 23.05 -17.32 -44.75
CA ARG A 267 24.48 -17.56 -44.88
C ARG A 267 24.78 -17.84 -46.35
N SER A 268 25.25 -16.81 -47.06
CA SER A 268 25.87 -16.96 -48.37
C SER A 268 27.22 -17.67 -48.19
N THR A 269 27.29 -18.92 -48.62
CA THR A 269 28.57 -19.58 -48.96
C THR A 269 28.37 -20.43 -50.19
N ALA A 270 28.94 -19.96 -51.30
CA ALA A 270 29.26 -20.78 -52.46
C ALA A 270 30.37 -21.79 -52.10
N ALA A 271 30.21 -23.05 -52.54
CA ALA A 271 31.20 -23.84 -53.30
C ALA A 271 31.02 -25.36 -53.13
N ALA A 272 31.28 -26.05 -54.25
CA ALA A 272 31.77 -27.43 -54.38
C ALA A 272 30.78 -28.63 -54.43
N SER A 273 30.48 -28.99 -55.69
CA SER A 273 30.69 -30.31 -56.32
C SER A 273 29.92 -31.57 -55.91
N SER A 274 29.35 -32.19 -56.95
CA SER A 274 29.43 -33.62 -57.35
C SER A 274 28.11 -34.42 -57.36
N GLY A 275 27.69 -34.76 -58.59
CA GLY A 275 27.32 -36.12 -59.02
C GLY A 275 26.07 -36.78 -58.46
N THR A 276 25.04 -36.92 -59.31
CA THR A 276 24.52 -38.21 -59.86
C THR A 276 23.04 -38.09 -60.23
N GLU A 277 22.73 -38.40 -61.48
CA GLU A 277 21.40 -38.52 -62.06
C GLU A 277 20.69 -39.80 -61.58
N SER A 278 19.37 -39.73 -61.35
CA SER A 278 18.46 -40.81 -61.79
C SER A 278 17.01 -40.32 -61.92
N ASN A 279 16.49 -40.41 -63.15
CA ASN A 279 15.08 -40.42 -63.54
C ASN A 279 14.20 -41.29 -62.62
N PHE A 280 12.95 -40.88 -62.39
CA PHE A 280 11.78 -41.63 -62.90
C PHE A 280 10.47 -40.84 -62.65
N ASP A 281 9.98 -40.20 -63.71
CA ASP A 281 8.54 -39.99 -63.93
C ASP A 281 7.86 -41.35 -64.08
N GLN A 282 7.01 -41.76 -63.12
CA GLN A 282 5.77 -42.52 -63.33
C GLN A 282 5.19 -43.03 -62.01
N LEU A 283 4.06 -42.46 -61.57
CA LEU A 283 2.75 -43.15 -61.51
C LEU A 283 1.74 -42.30 -60.74
N ASN A 284 0.77 -41.76 -61.49
CA ASN A 284 -0.49 -41.26 -60.97
C ASN A 284 -1.27 -42.40 -60.28
N GLY A 285 -1.83 -42.08 -59.10
CA GLY A 285 -2.82 -42.91 -58.41
C GLY A 285 -3.37 -42.24 -57.14
N ILE A 286 -4.29 -41.29 -57.30
CA ILE A 286 -5.61 -41.12 -56.60
C ILE A 286 -5.65 -41.50 -55.09
N THR A 287 -6.03 -40.70 -54.07
CA THR A 287 -6.64 -39.35 -53.86
C THR A 287 -6.66 -39.01 -52.34
N PHE A 288 -6.60 -37.70 -52.01
CA PHE A 288 -7.35 -36.93 -50.96
C PHE A 288 -7.21 -37.37 -49.47
N ASP A 289 -6.93 -36.53 -48.47
CA ASP A 289 -7.64 -35.29 -48.09
C ASP A 289 -6.96 -34.58 -46.89
N GLY A 290 -7.14 -33.26 -46.75
CA GLY A 290 -7.10 -32.53 -45.47
C GLY A 290 -5.76 -32.05 -44.87
N ASP A 291 -5.23 -30.91 -45.35
CA ASP A 291 -5.27 -29.61 -44.61
C ASP A 291 -4.29 -28.60 -45.26
N PRO A 292 -4.76 -27.66 -46.11
CA PRO A 292 -3.95 -26.51 -46.47
C PRO A 292 -4.20 -25.38 -45.46
N SER A 293 -3.09 -24.99 -44.81
CA SER A 293 -2.84 -23.67 -44.26
C SER A 293 -3.71 -22.58 -44.94
N PRO A 294 -4.40 -21.71 -44.18
CA PRO A 294 -5.32 -20.76 -44.77
C PRO A 294 -4.60 -19.82 -45.73
N ASP A 295 -5.01 -19.88 -47.00
CA ASP A 295 -4.69 -18.91 -48.04
C ASP A 295 -4.98 -17.49 -47.52
N ASN A 296 -3.95 -16.67 -47.44
CA ASN A 296 -4.02 -15.26 -47.04
C ASN A 296 -4.67 -14.36 -48.12
N ASP A 297 -5.28 -14.95 -49.16
CA ASP A 297 -5.86 -14.24 -50.31
C ASP A 297 -7.40 -14.16 -50.28
N LYS A 298 -8.05 -14.60 -49.19
CA LYS A 298 -9.52 -14.57 -49.03
C LYS A 298 -10.09 -13.48 -48.10
N TRP A 299 -9.28 -12.53 -47.65
CA TRP A 299 -9.82 -11.34 -46.99
C TRP A 299 -10.02 -10.22 -48.01
N LYS A 300 -11.25 -10.08 -48.51
CA LYS A 300 -11.72 -8.85 -49.15
C LYS A 300 -12.60 -8.11 -48.13
N PRO A 301 -12.23 -6.90 -47.68
CA PRO A 301 -13.11 -6.11 -46.84
C PRO A 301 -14.37 -5.79 -47.65
N ASP A 302 -15.52 -6.17 -47.11
CA ASP A 302 -16.84 -5.84 -47.66
C ASP A 302 -17.09 -4.33 -47.43
N PRO A 303 -17.09 -3.51 -48.50
CA PRO A 303 -17.17 -2.06 -48.37
C PRO A 303 -18.54 -1.57 -47.85
N ASP A 304 -19.57 -2.44 -47.85
CA ASP A 304 -20.94 -2.09 -47.46
C ASP A 304 -21.29 -2.52 -46.04
N ARG A 305 -20.32 -3.03 -45.28
CA ARG A 305 -20.54 -3.52 -43.90
C ARG A 305 -20.78 -2.38 -42.90
N TYR A 306 -20.39 -1.16 -43.23
CA TYR A 306 -20.63 0.03 -42.40
C TYR A 306 -21.60 0.96 -43.11
N VAL A 307 -22.87 0.88 -42.73
CA VAL A 307 -23.88 1.87 -43.08
C VAL A 307 -23.93 2.86 -41.92
N PRO A 308 -23.44 4.11 -42.09
CA PRO A 308 -23.61 5.12 -41.06
C PRO A 308 -25.11 5.37 -40.85
N MET A 309 -25.55 5.40 -39.58
CA MET A 309 -26.92 5.75 -39.22
C MET A 309 -27.30 7.10 -39.85
N THR A 310 -28.53 7.20 -40.33
CA THR A 310 -29.04 8.47 -40.83
C THR A 310 -29.19 9.47 -39.67
N GLU A 311 -29.16 10.78 -39.96
CA GLU A 311 -29.27 11.82 -38.91
C GLU A 311 -30.55 11.65 -38.06
N GLU A 312 -31.66 11.23 -38.68
CA GLU A 312 -32.93 10.96 -37.97
C GLU A 312 -32.86 9.74 -37.04
N GLU A 313 -32.12 8.69 -37.43
CA GLU A 313 -31.93 7.50 -36.60
C GLU A 313 -31.00 7.78 -35.42
N LEU A 314 -29.97 8.60 -35.64
CA LEU A 314 -29.04 9.03 -34.60
C LEU A 314 -29.76 9.90 -33.54
N ASP A 315 -30.56 10.87 -33.98
CA ASP A 315 -31.35 11.71 -33.07
C ASP A 315 -32.36 10.88 -32.28
N ALA A 316 -33.00 9.89 -32.91
CA ALA A 316 -33.92 8.98 -32.22
C ALA A 316 -33.22 8.08 -31.18
N GLU A 317 -31.96 7.66 -31.44
CA GLU A 317 -31.16 6.89 -30.49
C GLU A 317 -30.71 7.75 -29.30
N LEU A 318 -30.32 9.01 -29.55
CA LEU A 318 -29.98 9.99 -28.51
C LEU A 318 -31.16 10.30 -27.59
N ASP A 319 -32.35 10.53 -28.16
CA ASP A 319 -33.58 10.75 -27.38
C ASP A 319 -33.95 9.54 -26.52
N ALA A 320 -33.71 8.32 -27.02
CA ALA A 320 -33.94 7.09 -26.27
C ALA A 320 -32.98 6.94 -25.08
N ILE A 321 -31.72 7.31 -25.25
CA ILE A 321 -30.70 7.29 -24.20
C ILE A 321 -31.02 8.32 -23.12
N GLU A 322 -31.38 9.56 -23.50
CA GLU A 322 -31.77 10.59 -22.53
C GLU A 322 -33.02 10.18 -21.72
N ALA A 323 -33.98 9.50 -22.35
CA ALA A 323 -35.16 8.99 -21.65
C ALA A 323 -34.82 7.86 -20.65
N GLU A 324 -33.87 6.98 -21.00
CA GLU A 324 -33.41 5.92 -20.11
C GLU A 324 -32.62 6.47 -18.91
N GLU A 325 -31.73 7.44 -19.13
CA GLU A 325 -30.99 8.12 -18.07
C GLU A 325 -31.91 8.90 -17.12
N ALA A 326 -32.93 9.58 -17.65
CA ALA A 326 -33.92 10.28 -16.84
C ALA A 326 -34.70 9.31 -15.94
N ALA A 327 -35.11 8.15 -16.48
CA ALA A 327 -35.80 7.12 -15.72
C ALA A 327 -34.90 6.49 -14.64
N GLU A 328 -33.62 6.30 -14.92
CA GLU A 328 -32.65 5.78 -13.95
C GLU A 328 -32.38 6.79 -12.82
N ASN A 329 -32.26 8.08 -13.15
CA ASN A 329 -32.10 9.14 -12.14
C ASN A 329 -33.30 9.25 -11.21
N GLU A 330 -34.54 9.23 -11.72
CA GLU A 330 -35.72 9.24 -10.86
C GLU A 330 -35.77 8.01 -9.93
N LYS A 331 -35.31 6.85 -10.41
CA LYS A 331 -35.24 5.63 -9.59
C LYS A 331 -34.21 5.77 -8.48
N ARG A 332 -33.03 6.35 -8.77
CA ARG A 332 -32.00 6.65 -7.78
C ARG A 332 -32.47 7.66 -6.72
N GLU A 333 -33.20 8.69 -7.13
CA GLU A 333 -33.78 9.67 -6.20
C GLU A 333 -34.81 9.03 -5.26
N ARG A 334 -35.72 8.20 -5.79
CA ARG A 334 -36.70 7.44 -5.00
C ARG A 334 -36.03 6.49 -4.01
N GLU A 335 -34.97 5.80 -4.42
CA GLU A 335 -34.20 4.92 -3.55
C GLU A 335 -33.44 5.67 -2.45
N SER A 336 -32.91 6.87 -2.75
CA SER A 336 -32.24 7.72 -1.76
C SER A 336 -33.22 8.22 -0.69
N GLY A 337 -34.37 8.76 -1.10
CA GLY A 337 -35.38 9.28 -0.18
C GLY A 337 -35.95 8.20 0.75
N ASN A 338 -36.07 6.97 0.27
CA ASN A 338 -36.52 5.84 1.09
C ASN A 338 -35.46 5.39 2.13
N ARG A 339 -34.16 5.50 1.80
CA ARG A 339 -33.08 5.24 2.77
C ARG A 339 -33.05 6.29 3.87
N ASP A 340 -33.16 7.57 3.50
CA ASP A 340 -33.15 8.68 4.45
C ASP A 340 -34.35 8.63 5.40
N ALA A 341 -35.54 8.27 4.88
CA ALA A 341 -36.73 8.06 5.69
C ALA A 341 -36.58 6.87 6.67
N ALA A 342 -35.97 5.77 6.22
CA ALA A 342 -35.73 4.60 7.06
C ALA A 342 -34.67 4.87 8.16
N GLU A 343 -33.66 5.68 7.85
CA GLU A 343 -32.65 6.10 8.82
C GLU A 343 -33.23 7.07 9.85
N GLY A 344 -34.05 8.04 9.42
CA GLY A 344 -34.78 8.94 10.31
C GLY A 344 -35.69 8.19 11.30
N ALA A 345 -36.45 7.21 10.83
CA ALA A 345 -37.33 6.39 11.67
C ALA A 345 -36.54 5.58 12.73
N ARG A 346 -35.36 5.06 12.38
CA ARG A 346 -34.48 4.34 13.33
C ARG A 346 -33.90 5.26 14.41
N VAL A 347 -33.52 6.48 14.04
CA VAL A 347 -33.02 7.48 14.99
C VAL A 347 -34.13 7.90 15.96
N GLU A 348 -35.34 8.13 15.45
CA GLU A 348 -36.48 8.51 16.28
C GLU A 348 -36.88 7.39 17.28
N GLN A 349 -36.81 6.13 16.84
CA GLN A 349 -37.05 4.98 17.72
C GLN A 349 -36.02 4.90 18.86
N LYS A 350 -34.72 5.09 18.56
CA LYS A 350 -33.66 5.10 19.58
C LYS A 350 -33.80 6.28 20.56
N LEU A 351 -34.24 7.44 20.07
CA LEU A 351 -34.50 8.60 20.93
C LEU A 351 -35.64 8.34 21.92
N ARG A 352 -36.72 7.67 21.48
CA ARG A 352 -37.83 7.27 22.36
C ARG A 352 -37.42 6.24 23.41
N GLU A 353 -36.58 5.28 23.03
CA GLU A 353 -36.03 4.28 23.94
C GLU A 353 -35.15 4.92 25.02
N VAL A 354 -34.28 5.87 24.63
CA VAL A 354 -33.46 6.63 25.58
C VAL A 354 -34.30 7.51 26.52
N GLN A 355 -35.41 8.09 26.03
CA GLN A 355 -36.33 8.87 26.85
C GLN A 355 -37.08 7.98 27.87
N GLN A 356 -37.55 6.81 27.46
CA GLN A 356 -38.17 5.85 28.39
C GLN A 356 -37.20 5.40 29.49
N LEU A 357 -35.97 5.05 29.14
CA LEU A 357 -34.95 4.65 30.12
C LEU A 357 -34.60 5.78 31.10
N ARG A 358 -34.65 7.04 30.64
CA ARG A 358 -34.45 8.22 31.50
C ARG A 358 -35.62 8.43 32.46
N ASP A 359 -36.86 8.26 31.99
CA ASP A 359 -38.06 8.44 32.81
C ASP A 359 -38.23 7.31 33.85
N GLU A 360 -37.84 6.08 33.50
CA GLU A 360 -37.75 4.94 34.42
C GLU A 360 -36.66 5.15 35.49
N GLY A 361 -35.50 5.68 35.11
CA GLY A 361 -34.42 6.02 36.04
C GLY A 361 -34.77 7.16 37.01
N ASN A 362 -35.67 8.07 36.62
CA ASN A 362 -36.09 9.21 37.43
C ASN A 362 -37.31 8.92 38.34
N SER A 363 -37.91 7.73 38.21
CA SER A 363 -39.04 7.27 39.03
C SER A 363 -38.63 6.30 40.15
N ALA A 364 -37.35 5.93 40.23
CA ALA A 364 -36.79 4.95 41.17
C ALA A 364 -35.89 5.57 42.27
N GLY A 365 -35.87 6.90 42.39
CA GLY A 365 -35.24 7.66 43.48
C GLY A 365 -36.26 8.57 44.15
#